data_AF-A0A6G8F224-F1
#
_entry.id   AF-A0A6G8F224-F1
#
_cell.length_a   1.000
_cell.length_b   1.000
_cell.length_c   1.000
_cell.angle_alpha   90.00
_cell.angle_beta   90.00
_cell.angle_gamma   90.00
#
_symmetry.space_group_name_H-M   'P 1'
#
loop_
_entity.id
_entity.type
_entity.pdbx_description
1 polymer ?
#
loop_
_entity_poly.entity_id
_entity_poly.type
_entity_poly.pdbx_seq_one_letter_code
_entity_poly.pdbx_strand_id
1 'polypeptide(L)'
;MAKLVQKISSIVARTGDVFRRRKLSMNEAAARKYQKLIFEKRMAEDNSIRTPTYKKIAEQLDNRSDQVFESAVYHLSKIAVSAVRYRSEIKAILNEYAQNPALSAKRKEYLDRKIAEIK
;
A
#
# COMPACT_ATOMS: atom_id res chain seq x y z
N MET A 1 31.29 55.58 -35.34
CA MET A 1 31.42 54.11 -35.24
C MET A 1 31.65 53.57 -33.82
N ALA A 2 32.27 54.30 -32.88
CA ALA A 2 32.60 53.77 -31.54
C ALA A 2 31.41 53.64 -30.53
N LYS A 3 30.41 54.52 -30.60
CA LYS A 3 29.28 54.54 -29.64
C LYS A 3 28.30 53.37 -29.79
N LEU A 4 28.17 52.82 -31.00
CA LEU A 4 27.26 51.69 -31.25
C LEU A 4 27.86 50.39 -30.69
N VAL A 5 29.17 50.20 -30.85
CA VAL A 5 29.91 49.05 -30.33
C VAL A 5 29.88 49.02 -28.80
N GLN A 6 30.05 50.15 -28.12
CA GLN A 6 29.91 50.21 -26.65
C GLN A 6 28.49 49.87 -26.17
N LYS A 7 27.45 50.31 -26.88
CA LYS A 7 26.05 49.93 -26.59
C LYS A 7 25.82 48.43 -26.79
N ILE A 8 26.35 47.85 -27.86
CA ILE A 8 26.23 46.41 -28.11
C ILE A 8 27.01 45.60 -27.07
N SER A 9 28.25 45.99 -26.73
CA SER A 9 29.05 45.32 -25.69
C SER A 9 28.39 45.36 -24.30
N SER A 10 27.74 46.48 -23.93
CA SER A 10 27.02 46.58 -22.65
C SER A 10 25.74 45.75 -22.60
N ILE A 11 25.05 45.56 -23.73
CA ILE A 11 23.89 44.65 -23.85
C ILE A 11 24.34 43.19 -23.75
N VAL A 12 25.45 42.81 -24.40
CA VAL A 12 26.01 41.46 -24.33
C VAL A 12 26.52 41.16 -22.92
N ALA A 13 27.16 42.13 -22.25
CA ALA A 13 27.59 42.00 -20.85
C ALA A 13 26.41 41.86 -19.87
N ARG A 14 25.27 42.53 -20.10
CA ARG A 14 24.05 42.36 -19.30
C ARG A 14 23.33 41.04 -19.54
N THR A 15 23.43 40.48 -20.73
CA THR A 15 22.76 39.21 -21.09
C THR A 15 23.45 37.99 -20.45
N GLY A 16 24.73 38.12 -20.08
CA GLY A 16 25.51 37.05 -19.46
C GLY A 16 25.13 36.65 -18.02
N ASP A 17 24.40 37.50 -17.28
CA ASP A 17 24.06 37.24 -15.86
C ASP A 17 22.66 36.65 -15.65
N VAL A 18 21.83 36.59 -16.71
CA VAL A 18 20.47 36.02 -16.64
C VAL A 18 20.51 34.48 -16.58
N PHE A 19 21.66 33.87 -16.89
CA PHE A 19 21.91 32.43 -16.77
C PHE A 19 22.57 32.02 -15.45
N ARG A 20 22.43 32.81 -14.37
CA ARG A 20 22.46 32.19 -13.05
C ARG A 20 21.24 31.28 -12.95
N ARG A 21 21.41 30.02 -13.37
CA ARG A 21 20.57 28.92 -12.87
C ARG A 21 20.60 29.09 -11.36
N ARG A 22 19.52 29.61 -10.76
CA ARG A 22 19.26 29.36 -9.35
C ARG A 22 19.32 27.86 -9.26
N LYS A 23 20.39 27.35 -8.68
CA LYS A 23 20.55 25.92 -8.43
C LYS A 23 19.32 25.60 -7.58
N LEU A 24 18.32 24.97 -8.18
CA LEU A 24 17.18 24.37 -7.49
C LEU A 24 17.71 23.14 -6.72
N SER A 25 18.84 23.29 -6.01
CA SER A 25 19.20 22.38 -4.95
C SER A 25 18.18 22.68 -3.88
N MET A 26 17.09 21.90 -3.87
CA MET A 26 16.25 21.82 -2.70
C MET A 26 17.19 21.74 -1.49
N ASN A 27 17.08 22.73 -0.59
CA ASN A 27 17.78 22.65 0.69
C ASN A 27 17.40 21.29 1.31
N GLU A 28 18.37 20.53 1.79
CA GLU A 28 18.16 19.19 2.34
C GLU A 28 17.02 19.18 3.38
N ALA A 29 16.92 20.24 4.19
CA ALA A 29 15.85 20.42 5.15
C ALA A 29 14.46 20.52 4.49
N ALA A 30 14.36 21.22 3.34
CA ALA A 30 13.12 21.29 2.57
C ALA A 30 12.81 19.93 1.91
N ALA A 31 13.81 19.26 1.35
CA ALA A 31 13.64 17.93 0.77
C ALA A 31 13.13 16.91 1.80
N ARG A 32 13.73 16.88 3.01
CA ARG A 32 13.29 16.04 4.12
C ARG A 32 11.88 16.39 4.58
N LYS A 33 11.52 17.68 4.66
CA LYS A 33 10.16 18.11 4.98
C LYS A 33 9.15 17.63 3.93
N TYR A 34 9.44 17.81 2.65
CA TYR A 34 8.58 17.32 1.57
C TYR A 34 8.45 15.79 1.56
N GLN A 35 9.55 15.06 1.76
CA GLN A 35 9.55 13.61 1.87
C GLN A 35 8.69 13.14 3.05
N LYS A 36 8.84 13.78 4.22
CA LYS A 36 8.02 13.51 5.41
C LYS A 36 6.53 13.78 5.14
N LEU A 37 6.21 14.92 4.54
CA LEU A 37 4.82 15.30 4.23
C LEU A 37 4.18 14.31 3.24
N ILE A 38 4.91 13.90 2.19
CA ILE A 38 4.43 12.90 1.23
C ILE A 38 4.26 11.54 1.92
N PHE A 39 5.17 11.16 2.80
CA PHE A 39 5.08 9.91 3.56
C PHE A 39 3.85 9.91 4.47
N GLU A 40 3.65 10.98 5.26
CA GLU A 40 2.51 11.14 6.15
C GLU A 40 1.18 11.15 5.38
N LYS A 41 1.14 11.86 4.25
CA LYS A 41 -0.03 11.88 3.36
C LYS A 41 -0.32 10.50 2.79
N ARG A 42 0.70 9.77 2.31
CA ARG A 42 0.54 8.38 1.85
C ARG A 42 0.08 7.45 2.97
N MET A 43 0.62 7.57 4.17
CA MET A 43 0.19 6.76 5.32
C MET A 43 -1.24 7.09 5.75
N ALA A 44 -1.67 8.34 5.62
CA ALA A 44 -3.05 8.74 5.86
C ALA A 44 -4.01 8.21 4.76
N GLU A 45 -3.58 8.22 3.49
CA GLU A 45 -4.37 7.77 2.33
C GLU A 45 -4.38 6.22 2.14
N ASP A 46 -3.32 5.51 2.51
CA ASP A 46 -3.20 4.04 2.37
C ASP A 46 -4.20 3.29 3.29
N ASN A 47 -4.83 4.00 4.24
CA ASN A 47 -5.88 3.44 5.09
C ASN A 47 -7.28 3.41 4.42
N SER A 48 -7.54 4.11 3.32
CA SER A 48 -8.90 4.23 2.76
C SER A 48 -9.13 3.49 1.43
N ILE A 49 -8.10 3.17 0.63
CA ILE A 49 -8.27 2.60 -0.72
C ILE A 49 -7.74 1.16 -0.83
N ARG A 50 -6.78 0.75 -0.01
CA ARG A 50 -6.17 -0.57 -0.13
C ARG A 50 -7.10 -1.64 0.45
N THR A 51 -7.75 -2.42 -0.41
CA THR A 51 -8.46 -3.63 -0.01
C THR A 51 -7.55 -4.46 0.92
N PRO A 52 -7.93 -4.66 2.19
CA PRO A 52 -7.09 -5.38 3.13
C PRO A 52 -6.75 -6.77 2.58
N THR A 53 -5.49 -7.19 2.69
CA THR A 53 -4.98 -8.41 2.06
C THR A 53 -5.83 -9.66 2.37
N TYR A 54 -6.41 -9.74 3.58
CA TYR A 54 -7.26 -10.87 3.96
C TYR A 54 -8.55 -10.96 3.13
N LYS A 55 -9.10 -9.85 2.63
CA LYS A 55 -10.33 -9.89 1.80
C LYS A 55 -10.08 -10.59 0.46
N LYS A 56 -8.93 -10.30 -0.17
CA LYS A 56 -8.51 -11.00 -1.40
C LYS A 56 -8.24 -12.49 -1.17
N ILE A 57 -7.77 -12.85 0.02
CA ILE A 57 -7.56 -14.26 0.39
C ILE A 57 -8.91 -14.94 0.65
N ALA A 58 -9.88 -14.23 1.25
CA ALA A 58 -11.22 -14.76 1.49
C ALA A 58 -11.94 -15.15 0.20
N GLU A 59 -11.76 -14.40 -0.90
CA GLU A 59 -12.28 -14.76 -2.22
C GLU A 59 -11.79 -16.14 -2.71
N GLN A 60 -10.66 -16.63 -2.21
CA GLN A 60 -10.10 -17.94 -2.58
C GLN A 60 -10.80 -19.11 -1.88
N LEU A 61 -11.67 -18.86 -0.90
CA LEU A 61 -12.44 -19.91 -0.20
C LEU A 61 -13.46 -20.60 -1.13
N ASP A 62 -13.91 -19.93 -2.19
CA ASP A 62 -14.81 -20.52 -3.20
C ASP A 62 -14.08 -21.42 -4.21
N ASN A 63 -12.75 -21.56 -4.10
CA ASN A 63 -12.00 -22.33 -5.06
C ASN A 63 -12.31 -23.84 -4.95
N ARG A 64 -12.47 -24.49 -6.11
CA ARG A 64 -12.70 -25.94 -6.19
C ARG A 64 -11.48 -26.76 -5.80
N SER A 65 -10.27 -26.21 -5.90
CA SER A 65 -9.04 -26.88 -5.47
C SER A 65 -8.91 -26.88 -3.95
N ASP A 66 -8.79 -28.07 -3.36
CA ASP A 66 -8.55 -28.25 -1.93
C ASP A 66 -7.29 -27.51 -1.45
N GLN A 67 -6.23 -27.51 -2.26
CA GLN A 67 -4.97 -26.87 -1.90
C GLN A 67 -5.13 -25.35 -1.78
N VAL A 68 -5.89 -24.73 -2.69
CA VAL A 68 -6.16 -23.29 -2.66
C VAL A 68 -7.04 -22.95 -1.47
N PHE A 69 -8.07 -23.75 -1.23
CA PHE A 69 -8.95 -23.60 -0.07
C PHE A 69 -8.19 -23.69 1.26
N GLU A 70 -7.44 -24.78 1.48
CA GLU A 70 -6.69 -25.01 2.72
C GLU A 70 -5.63 -23.92 2.93
N SER A 71 -4.97 -23.47 1.86
CA SER A 71 -4.02 -22.35 1.89
C SER A 71 -4.71 -21.04 2.32
N ALA A 72 -5.86 -20.73 1.74
CA ALA A 72 -6.63 -19.53 2.09
C ALA A 72 -7.04 -19.53 3.57
N VAL A 73 -7.62 -20.64 4.06
CA VAL A 73 -7.98 -20.81 5.47
C VAL A 73 -6.76 -20.67 6.38
N TYR A 74 -5.63 -21.29 6.01
CA TYR A 74 -4.38 -21.17 6.77
C TYR A 74 -3.93 -19.71 6.87
N HIS A 75 -3.84 -18.99 5.75
CA HIS A 75 -3.40 -17.60 5.76
C HIS A 75 -4.36 -16.68 6.52
N LEU A 76 -5.67 -16.86 6.35
CA LEU A 76 -6.68 -16.13 7.12
C LEU A 76 -6.50 -16.35 8.62
N SER A 77 -6.33 -17.60 9.06
CA SER A 77 -6.09 -17.91 10.48
C SER A 77 -4.83 -17.24 11.01
N LYS A 78 -3.73 -17.24 10.25
CA LYS A 78 -2.48 -16.57 10.66
C LYS A 78 -2.63 -15.06 10.73
N ILE A 79 -3.37 -14.44 9.81
CA ILE A 79 -3.67 -13.02 9.87
C ILE A 79 -4.54 -12.71 11.09
N ALA A 80 -5.57 -13.52 11.38
CA ALA A 80 -6.44 -13.31 12.55
C ALA A 80 -5.70 -13.45 13.89
N VAL A 81 -4.75 -14.37 13.97
CA VAL A 81 -3.88 -14.53 15.16
C VAL A 81 -2.96 -13.32 15.32
N SER A 82 -2.29 -12.89 14.25
CA SER A 82 -1.27 -11.82 14.29
C SER A 82 -1.85 -10.40 14.34
N ALA A 83 -2.99 -10.15 13.68
CA ALA A 83 -3.60 -8.83 13.56
C ALA A 83 -4.97 -8.78 14.25
N VAL A 84 -4.96 -8.43 15.53
CA VAL A 84 -6.17 -8.34 16.39
C VAL A 84 -7.28 -7.51 15.74
N ARG A 85 -6.93 -6.42 15.06
CA ARG A 85 -7.88 -5.53 14.35
C ARG A 85 -8.75 -6.22 13.30
N TYR A 86 -8.28 -7.32 12.71
CA TYR A 86 -9.00 -8.07 11.65
C TYR A 86 -9.55 -9.40 12.15
N ARG A 87 -9.28 -9.76 13.41
CA ARG A 87 -9.61 -11.07 13.96
C ARG A 87 -11.10 -11.36 13.92
N SER A 88 -11.92 -10.40 14.37
CA SER A 88 -13.38 -10.55 14.43
C SER A 88 -13.99 -10.76 13.04
N GLU A 89 -13.60 -9.93 12.06
CA GLU A 89 -14.09 -10.01 10.69
C GLU A 89 -13.65 -11.31 10.01
N ILE A 90 -12.38 -11.70 10.14
CA ILE A 90 -11.89 -12.97 9.57
C ILE A 90 -12.60 -14.17 10.21
N LYS A 91 -12.80 -14.16 11.53
CA LYS A 91 -13.49 -15.24 12.24
C LYS A 91 -14.96 -15.33 11.80
N ALA A 92 -15.63 -14.20 11.54
CA ALA A 92 -16.98 -14.17 10.99
C ALA A 92 -17.03 -14.83 9.59
N ILE A 93 -16.12 -14.45 8.68
CA ILE A 93 -16.03 -15.02 7.33
C ILE A 93 -15.82 -16.54 7.40
N LEU A 94 -14.88 -17.01 8.22
CA LEU A 94 -14.62 -18.45 8.33
C LEU A 94 -15.84 -19.20 8.90
N ASN A 95 -16.48 -18.66 9.96
CA ASN A 95 -17.68 -19.28 10.53
C ASN A 95 -18.83 -19.36 9.53
N GLU A 96 -19.03 -18.32 8.71
CA GLU A 96 -20.06 -18.33 7.66
C GLU A 96 -19.82 -19.46 6.65
N TYR A 97 -18.57 -19.64 6.21
CA TYR A 97 -18.18 -20.76 5.35
C TYR A 97 -18.37 -22.13 6.03
N ALA A 98 -18.16 -22.24 7.34
CA ALA A 98 -18.38 -23.48 8.08
C ALA A 98 -19.84 -23.95 8.07
N GLN A 99 -20.79 -23.00 7.96
CA GLN A 99 -22.22 -23.27 7.89
C GLN A 99 -22.69 -23.69 6.49
N ASN A 100 -21.84 -23.57 5.47
CA ASN A 100 -22.22 -23.97 4.12
C ASN A 100 -22.45 -25.49 4.04
N PRO A 101 -23.68 -25.96 3.75
CA PRO A 101 -23.99 -27.39 3.71
C PRO A 101 -23.34 -28.13 2.53
N ALA A 102 -22.87 -27.40 1.51
CA ALA A 102 -22.19 -27.98 0.35
C ALA A 102 -20.69 -28.23 0.59
N LEU A 103 -20.14 -27.82 1.74
CA LEU A 103 -18.74 -28.06 2.05
C LEU A 103 -18.49 -29.56 2.29
N SER A 104 -17.40 -30.09 1.73
CA SER A 104 -16.99 -31.46 2.02
C SER A 104 -16.61 -31.62 3.50
N ALA A 105 -16.84 -32.81 4.06
CA ALA A 105 -16.53 -33.11 5.46
C ALA A 105 -15.06 -32.78 5.82
N LYS A 106 -14.13 -33.13 4.92
CA LYS A 106 -12.70 -32.82 5.06
C LYS A 106 -12.43 -31.31 5.18
N ARG A 107 -13.05 -30.50 4.33
CA ARG A 107 -12.88 -29.03 4.36
C ARG A 107 -13.46 -28.44 5.63
N LYS A 108 -14.61 -28.95 6.06
CA LYS A 108 -15.28 -28.51 7.29
C LYS A 108 -14.43 -28.78 8.52
N GLU A 109 -13.91 -30.01 8.65
CA GLU A 109 -13.01 -30.38 9.75
C GLU A 109 -11.74 -29.51 9.78
N TYR A 110 -11.12 -29.27 8.61
CA TYR A 110 -9.95 -28.41 8.52
C TYR A 110 -10.24 -26.99 8.99
N LEU A 111 -11.38 -26.45 8.58
CA LEU A 111 -11.81 -25.09 8.85
C LEU A 111 -12.18 -24.91 10.33
N ASP A 112 -12.93 -25.85 10.92
CA ASP A 112 -13.28 -25.85 12.35
C ASP A 112 -12.03 -25.88 13.23
N ARG A 113 -11.06 -26.75 12.88
CA ARG A 113 -9.76 -26.80 13.57
C ARG A 113 -9.03 -25.46 13.51
N LYS A 114 -9.04 -24.78 12.35
CA LYS A 114 -8.38 -23.49 12.18
C LYS A 114 -9.10 -22.34 12.87
N ILE A 115 -10.43 -22.37 12.95
CA ILE A 115 -11.19 -21.40 13.74
C ILE A 115 -10.87 -21.54 15.23
N ALA A 116 -10.72 -22.77 15.73
CA ALA A 116 -10.34 -23.03 17.12
C ALA A 116 -8.94 -22.50 17.49
N GLU A 117 -8.01 -22.42 16.54
CA GLU A 117 -6.68 -21.82 16.75
C GLU A 117 -6.75 -20.28 16.95
N ILE A 118 -7.83 -19.63 16.50
CA ILE A 118 -8.03 -18.18 16.61
C ILE A 118 -8.65 -17.86 17.98
N LYS A 119 -7.77 -17.61 18.96
CA LYS A 119 -8.10 -17.17 20.32
C LYS A 119 -8.77 -15.79 20.35
#